data_AF-A0A961CUS3-F1
#
_entry.id   AF-A0A961CUS3-F1
#
_cell.length_a   1.000
_cell.length_b   1.000
_cell.length_c   1.000
_cell.angle_alpha   90.00
_cell.angle_beta   90.00
_cell.angle_gamma   90.00
#
_symmetry.space_group_name_H-M   'P 1'
#
loop_
_entity.id
_entity.type
_entity.pdbx_description
1 polymer ?
#
loop_
_entity_poly.entity_id
_entity_poly.type
_entity_poly.pdbx_seq_one_letter_code
_entity_poly.pdbx_strand_id
1 'polypeptide(L)'
;MLVLHPSVSLRPERFGALAYSFDTRKLSFLKHPDLVRVVEALDGVQTVDDVLGSSGVDPSRWPSFRRALGTLVASQMLVAGGERAA
;
A
#
# COMPACT_ATOMS: atom_id res chain seq x y z
N MET A 1 -4.43 8.50 6.80
CA MET A 1 -3.92 7.18 7.23
C MET A 1 -4.45 6.15 6.27
N LEU A 2 -3.63 5.17 5.86
CA LEU A 2 -4.04 4.12 4.92
C LEU A 2 -3.76 2.75 5.53
N VAL A 3 -4.45 1.73 5.06
CA VAL A 3 -4.23 0.30 5.40
C VAL A 3 -4.56 -0.56 4.18
N LEU A 4 -3.95 -1.75 4.11
CA LEU A 4 -4.33 -2.75 3.11
C LEU A 4 -5.80 -3.17 3.31
N HIS A 5 -6.57 -3.20 2.23
CA HIS A 5 -7.96 -3.66 2.31
C HIS A 5 -7.99 -5.14 2.75
N PRO A 6 -8.87 -5.56 3.69
CA PRO A 6 -8.85 -6.93 4.24
C PRO A 6 -9.08 -8.03 3.19
N SER A 7 -9.87 -7.74 2.15
CA SER A 7 -10.05 -8.63 0.99
C SER A 7 -8.91 -8.58 -0.03
N VAL A 8 -7.73 -8.05 0.31
CA VAL A 8 -6.58 -7.99 -0.61
C VAL A 8 -5.43 -8.83 -0.06
N SER A 9 -4.94 -9.75 -0.89
CA SER A 9 -3.73 -10.52 -0.61
C SER A 9 -2.55 -9.93 -1.36
N LEU A 10 -1.41 -9.83 -0.68
CA LEU A 10 -0.11 -9.59 -1.30
C LEU A 10 0.64 -10.92 -1.47
N ARG A 11 1.14 -11.16 -2.67
CA ARG A 11 2.06 -12.27 -2.96
C ARG A 11 3.42 -11.68 -3.34
N PRO A 12 4.46 -11.88 -2.49
CA PRO A 12 5.80 -11.42 -2.79
C PRO A 12 6.37 -12.06 -4.07
N GLU A 13 7.09 -11.26 -4.85
CA GLU A 13 7.77 -11.66 -6.08
C GLU A 13 9.11 -10.91 -6.19
N ARG A 14 10.03 -11.38 -7.05
CA ARG A 14 11.38 -10.78 -7.17
C ARG A 14 11.36 -9.28 -7.53
N PHE A 15 10.32 -8.83 -8.24
CA PHE A 15 10.14 -7.43 -8.63
C PHE A 15 9.35 -6.60 -7.61
N GLY A 16 8.82 -7.20 -6.54
CA GLY A 16 7.93 -6.55 -5.58
C GLY A 16 6.80 -7.49 -5.18
N ALA A 17 5.56 -7.22 -5.58
CA ALA A 17 4.43 -8.08 -5.24
C ALA A 17 3.29 -8.02 -6.25
N LEU A 18 2.48 -9.07 -6.24
CA LEU A 18 1.15 -9.11 -6.83
C LEU A 18 0.11 -8.83 -5.74
N ALA A 19 -0.73 -7.82 -5.94
CA ALA A 19 -1.87 -7.53 -5.08
C ALA A 19 -3.16 -8.00 -5.75
N TYR A 20 -3.89 -8.90 -5.10
CA TYR A 20 -5.15 -9.45 -5.61
C TYR A 20 -6.30 -9.12 -4.68
N SER A 21 -7.36 -8.50 -5.21
CA SER A 21 -8.60 -8.22 -4.49
C SER A 21 -9.60 -9.34 -4.71
N PHE A 22 -10.05 -9.98 -3.62
CA PHE A 22 -11.08 -11.03 -3.67
C PHE A 22 -12.47 -10.49 -3.99
N ASP A 23 -12.77 -9.22 -3.65
CA ASP A 23 -14.07 -8.60 -3.92
C ASP A 23 -14.23 -8.21 -5.38
N THR A 24 -13.21 -7.55 -5.94
CA THR A 24 -13.27 -6.99 -7.30
C THR A 24 -12.60 -7.87 -8.35
N ARG A 25 -11.87 -8.92 -7.94
CA ARG A 25 -11.02 -9.76 -8.79
C ARG A 25 -9.94 -9.01 -9.55
N LYS A 26 -9.65 -7.76 -9.15
CA LYS A 26 -8.57 -6.95 -9.75
C LYS A 26 -7.21 -7.49 -9.31
N LEU A 27 -6.25 -7.42 -10.22
CA LEU A 27 -4.84 -7.71 -9.99
C LEU A 27 -4.03 -6.42 -10.20
N SER A 28 -3.20 -6.06 -9.23
CA SER A 28 -2.26 -4.92 -9.32
C SER A 28 -0.84 -5.39 -9.07
N PHE A 29 0.11 -4.76 -9.76
CA PHE A 29 1.54 -5.08 -9.64
C PHE A 29 2.24 -3.97 -8.87
N LEU A 30 2.77 -4.30 -7.69
CA LEU A 30 3.66 -3.43 -6.94
C LEU A 30 5.07 -3.70 -7.47
N LYS A 31 5.53 -2.82 -8.37
CA LYS A 31 6.75 -3.04 -9.19
C LYS A 31 8.08 -2.71 -8.48
N HIS A 32 8.07 -2.57 -7.16
CA HIS A 32 9.29 -2.30 -6.40
C HIS A 32 9.17 -2.85 -4.97
N PRO A 33 10.20 -3.55 -4.43
CA PRO A 33 10.19 -4.07 -3.06
C PRO A 33 9.93 -2.99 -2.01
N ASP A 34 10.50 -1.79 -2.16
CA ASP A 34 10.21 -0.68 -1.24
C ASP A 34 8.73 -0.28 -1.20
N LEU A 35 8.01 -0.34 -2.33
CA LEU A 35 6.57 -0.06 -2.33
C LEU A 35 5.81 -1.14 -1.56
N VAL A 36 6.23 -2.40 -1.67
CA VAL A 36 5.67 -3.50 -0.87
C VAL A 36 5.88 -3.25 0.61
N ARG A 37 7.12 -2.94 1.02
CA ARG A 37 7.44 -2.63 2.42
C ARG A 37 6.60 -1.48 2.97
N VAL A 38 6.45 -0.41 2.21
CA VAL A 38 5.60 0.73 2.60
C VAL A 38 4.15 0.29 2.75
N VAL A 39 3.60 -0.48 1.80
CA VAL A 39 2.22 -0.97 1.86
C VAL A 39 2.00 -1.92 3.05
N GLU A 40 2.95 -2.78 3.36
CA GLU A 40 2.90 -3.67 4.53
C GLU A 40 3.00 -2.91 5.87
N ALA A 41 3.71 -1.78 5.88
CA ALA A 41 3.85 -0.91 7.05
C ALA A 41 2.65 0.04 7.27
N LEU A 42 1.72 0.13 6.32
CA LEU A 42 0.49 0.90 6.48
C LEU A 42 -0.44 0.23 7.50
N ASP A 43 -0.60 0.86 8.65
CA ASP A 43 -1.32 0.31 9.81
C ASP A 43 -2.70 0.96 10.05
N GLY A 44 -3.07 1.94 9.23
CA GLY A 44 -4.29 2.73 9.41
C GLY A 44 -4.22 3.74 10.56
N VAL A 45 -3.07 3.93 11.21
CA VAL A 45 -2.83 4.87 12.33
C VAL A 45 -1.80 5.94 11.98
N GLN A 46 -0.71 5.57 11.31
CA GLN A 46 0.32 6.51 10.88
C GLN A 46 -0.10 7.28 9.61
N THR A 47 0.43 8.49 9.43
CA THR A 47 0.29 9.18 8.14
C THR A 47 1.17 8.49 7.09
N VAL A 48 0.85 8.70 5.81
CA VAL A 48 1.67 8.15 4.72
C VAL A 48 3.12 8.65 4.82
N ASP A 49 3.32 9.90 5.21
CA ASP A 49 4.65 10.50 5.32
C ASP A 49 5.45 9.90 6.48
N ASP A 50 4.81 9.63 7.62
CA ASP A 50 5.45 8.94 8.75
C ASP A 50 5.92 7.54 8.35
N VAL A 51 5.09 6.79 7.62
CA VAL A 51 5.43 5.44 7.12
C VAL A 51 6.55 5.48 6.10
N LEU A 52 6.55 6.46 5.19
CA LEU A 52 7.64 6.65 4.22
C LEU A 52 8.97 6.96 4.93
N GLY A 53 8.93 7.81 5.96
CA GLY A 53 10.08 8.14 6.80
C GLY A 53 10.61 6.92 7.57
N SER A 54 9.74 6.20 8.28
CA SER A 54 10.15 5.02 9.07
C SER A 54 10.61 3.84 8.19
N SER A 55 10.12 3.76 6.95
CA SER A 55 10.54 2.76 5.96
C SER A 55 11.89 3.07 5.27
N GLY A 56 12.52 4.20 5.60
CA GLY A 56 13.82 4.61 5.04
C GLY A 56 13.75 5.01 3.56
N VAL A 57 12.59 5.42 3.06
CA VAL A 57 12.45 5.87 1.67
C VAL A 57 13.04 7.27 1.54
N ASP A 58 13.98 7.45 0.61
CA ASP A 58 14.54 8.76 0.28
C ASP A 58 13.42 9.80 0.01
N PRO A 59 13.40 10.96 0.70
CA PRO A 59 12.41 12.02 0.51
C PRO A 59 12.19 12.45 -0.95
N SER A 60 13.22 12.40 -1.79
CA SER A 60 13.12 12.71 -3.22
C SER A 60 12.19 11.74 -3.99
N ARG A 61 12.01 10.51 -3.49
CA ARG A 61 11.14 9.48 -4.08
C ARG A 61 9.70 9.58 -3.60
N TRP A 62 9.41 10.29 -2.51
CA TRP A 62 8.08 10.33 -1.89
C TRP A 62 6.95 10.72 -2.85
N PRO A 63 7.11 11.70 -3.77
CA PRO A 63 6.06 12.01 -4.75
C PRO A 63 5.66 10.82 -5.62
N SER A 64 6.60 9.92 -5.97
CA SER A 64 6.31 8.71 -6.74
C SER A 64 5.51 7.70 -5.91
N PHE A 65 5.90 7.50 -4.65
CA PHE A 65 5.17 6.63 -3.72
C PHE A 65 3.76 7.13 -3.46
N ARG A 66 3.57 8.42 -3.20
CA ARG A 66 2.22 9.01 -3.01
C ARG A 66 1.33 8.79 -4.23
N ARG A 67 1.85 8.92 -5.45
CA ARG A 67 1.10 8.60 -6.69
C ARG A 67 0.72 7.13 -6.73
N ALA A 68 1.67 6.22 -6.47
CA ALA A 68 1.41 4.78 -6.47
C ALA A 68 0.36 4.38 -5.42
N LEU A 69 0.46 4.90 -4.19
CA LEU A 69 -0.52 4.70 -3.13
C LEU A 69 -1.89 5.26 -3.53
N GLY A 70 -1.94 6.44 -4.16
CA GLY A 70 -3.19 7.00 -4.71
C GLY A 70 -3.83 6.10 -5.77
N THR A 71 -3.03 5.48 -6.65
CA THR A 71 -3.54 4.48 -7.60
C THR A 71 -4.10 3.24 -6.90
N LEU A 72 -3.43 2.76 -5.84
CA LEU A 72 -3.91 1.62 -5.05
C LEU A 72 -5.20 1.94 -4.28
N VAL A 73 -5.38 3.18 -3.80
CA VAL A 73 -6.65 3.63 -3.22
C VAL A 73 -7.74 3.65 -4.29
N ALA A 74 -7.48 4.26 -5.46
CA ALA A 74 -8.44 4.32 -6.56
C ALA A 74 -8.84 2.93 -7.09
N SER A 75 -7.97 1.93 -6.98
CA SER A 75 -8.26 0.55 -7.34
C SER A 75 -8.85 -0.30 -6.21
N GLN A 76 -9.13 0.29 -5.04
CA GLN A 76 -9.64 -0.36 -3.83
C GLN A 76 -8.70 -1.42 -3.24
N MET A 77 -7.40 -1.29 -3.52
CA MET A 77 -6.37 -2.12 -2.89
C MET A 77 -6.01 -1.62 -1.49
N LEU A 78 -6.02 -0.30 -1.31
CA LEU A 78 -5.85 0.38 -0.03
C LEU A 78 -7.12 1.14 0.35
N VAL A 79 -7.36 1.30 1.64
CA VAL A 79 -8.46 2.10 2.18
C VAL A 79 -7.95 3.07 3.24
N ALA A 80 -8.76 4.08 3.56
CA ALA A 80 -8.50 4.96 4.69
C ALA A 80 -8.52 4.14 6.00
N GLY A 81 -7.54 4.40 6.87
CA GLY A 81 -7.57 3.90 8.23
C GLY A 81 -8.62 4.65 9.05
N GLY A 82 -9.65 3.95 9.53
CA GLY A 82 -10.74 4.54 10.32
C GLY A 82 -11.78 3.48 10.70
N GLU A 83 -11.90 3.27 12.02
CA GLU A 83 -12.64 2.24 12.79
C GLU A 83 -12.54 0.81 12.24
N ARG A 84 -11.93 -0.08 13.04
CA ARG A 84 -12.11 -1.53 12.91
C ARG A 84 -13.60 -1.76 12.67
N ALA A 85 -13.96 -2.34 11.52
CA ALA A 85 -15.25 -2.99 11.38
C ALA A 85 -15.32 -3.97 12.56
N ALA A 86 -16.18 -3.63 13.53
CA ALA A 86 -16.51 -4.48 14.66
C ALA A 86 -17.12 -5.80 14.18
#